data_AF-A0A3B1A4C4-F1
#
_entry.id   AF-A0A3B1A4C4-F1
#
_cell.length_a   1.000
_cell.length_b   1.000
_cell.length_c   1.000
_cell.angle_alpha   90.00
_cell.angle_beta   90.00
_cell.angle_gamma   90.00
#
_symmetry.space_group_name_H-M   'P 1'
#
loop_
_entity.id
_entity.type
_entity.pdbx_description
1 polymer ?
#
loop_
_entity_poly.entity_id
_entity_poly.type
_entity_poly.pdbx_seq_one_letter_code
_entity_poly.pdbx_strand_id
1 'polypeptide(L)'
;MSKGKILLVGFGPGAKEHMSGRAIAAIDEADVVIGYTTYIKLVQDQLEGKEVVKKGMTEEIDRCIEAYEQAQQGKVVALISSGDIGV
;
A
#
# COMPACT_ATOMS: atom_id res chain seq x y z
N MET A 1 22.83 -1.98 -6.08
CA MET A 1 21.60 -1.48 -5.43
C MET A 1 20.45 -2.40 -5.85
N SER A 2 19.60 -2.84 -4.92
CA SER A 2 18.36 -3.53 -5.30
C SER A 2 17.46 -2.55 -6.03
N LYS A 3 16.76 -3.03 -7.07
CA LYS A 3 15.77 -2.22 -7.77
C LYS A 3 14.47 -2.24 -6.96
N GLY A 4 14.02 -1.07 -6.50
CA GLY A 4 12.74 -0.94 -5.82
C GLY A 4 11.56 -1.23 -6.75
N LYS A 5 10.38 -1.41 -6.18
CA LYS A 5 9.14 -1.66 -6.93
C LYS A 5 7.93 -1.07 -6.22
N ILE A 6 6.94 -0.65 -7.00
CA ILE A 6 5.64 -0.20 -6.50
C ILE A 6 4.62 -1.29 -6.84
N LEU A 7 3.94 -1.77 -5.81
CA LEU A 7 2.83 -2.70 -5.90
C LEU A 7 1.54 -1.87 -5.77
N LEU A 8 0.75 -1.84 -6.83
CA LEU A 8 -0.59 -1.28 -6.79
C LEU A 8 -1.53 -2.35 -6.25
N VAL A 9 -2.06 -2.15 -5.05
CA VAL A 9 -2.79 -3.19 -4.31
C VAL A 9 -4.24 -2.77 -4.08
N GLY A 10 -5.15 -3.31 -4.89
CA GLY A 10 -6.57 -3.37 -4.55
C GLY A 10 -6.83 -4.53 -3.57
N PHE A 11 -7.37 -4.25 -2.39
CA PHE A 11 -7.65 -5.27 -1.37
C PHE A 11 -9.13 -5.64 -1.24
N GLY A 12 -9.98 -5.22 -2.19
CA GLY A 12 -11.41 -5.52 -2.13
C GLY A 12 -12.13 -4.75 -1.00
N PRO A 13 -13.24 -5.26 -0.47
CA PRO A 13 -14.14 -4.49 0.40
C PRO A 13 -13.59 -4.20 1.81
N GLY A 14 -12.40 -4.72 2.17
CA GLY A 14 -11.71 -4.39 3.42
C GLY A 14 -11.74 -5.44 4.52
N ALA A 15 -12.61 -6.45 4.41
CA ALA A 15 -12.58 -7.62 5.29
C ALA A 15 -11.52 -8.62 4.80
N LYS A 16 -10.76 -9.23 5.72
CA LYS A 16 -9.62 -10.09 5.39
C LYS A 16 -10.02 -11.32 4.56
N GLU A 17 -11.19 -11.88 4.83
CA GLU A 17 -11.78 -13.00 4.08
C GLU A 17 -12.13 -12.66 2.63
N HIS A 18 -12.20 -11.37 2.29
CA HIS A 18 -12.48 -10.89 0.93
C HIS A 18 -11.21 -10.41 0.20
N MET A 19 -10.07 -10.37 0.88
CA MET A 19 -8.80 -10.05 0.24
C MET A 19 -8.32 -11.23 -0.58
N SER A 20 -7.78 -10.95 -1.77
CA SER A 20 -7.07 -11.98 -2.52
C SER A 20 -5.77 -12.36 -1.79
N GLY A 21 -5.35 -13.61 -1.92
CA GLY A 21 -4.05 -14.05 -1.39
C GLY A 21 -2.88 -13.23 -1.96
N ARG A 22 -3.01 -12.72 -3.19
CA ARG A 22 -2.00 -11.86 -3.80
C ARG A 22 -1.90 -10.49 -3.12
N ALA A 23 -3.03 -9.90 -2.73
CA ALA A 23 -3.06 -8.62 -2.02
C ALA A 23 -2.44 -8.73 -0.63
N ILE A 24 -2.76 -9.81 0.10
CA ILE A 24 -2.15 -10.11 1.40
C ILE A 24 -0.63 -10.21 1.27
N ALA A 25 -0.15 -11.06 0.34
CA ALA A 25 1.28 -11.25 0.12
C ALA A 25 2.00 -9.96 -0.34
N ALA A 26 1.32 -9.08 -1.09
CA ALA A 26 1.89 -7.80 -1.51
C ALA A 26 2.12 -6.82 -0.34
N ILE A 27 1.19 -6.79 0.61
CA ILE A 27 1.33 -5.97 1.82
C ILE A 27 2.41 -6.57 2.74
N ASP A 28 2.41 -7.90 2.89
CA ASP A 28 3.37 -8.61 3.74
C ASP A 28 4.83 -8.47 3.25
N GLU A 29 5.07 -8.44 1.93
CA GLU A 29 6.42 -8.25 1.37
C GLU A 29 6.90 -6.80 1.34
N ALA A 30 6.03 -5.82 1.61
CA ALA A 30 6.36 -4.41 1.48
C ALA A 30 7.21 -3.88 2.66
N ASP A 31 8.18 -3.02 2.34
CA ASP A 31 8.92 -2.23 3.32
C ASP A 31 8.09 -1.01 3.76
N VAL A 32 7.35 -0.42 2.81
CA VAL A 32 6.52 0.78 3.00
C VAL A 32 5.09 0.53 2.54
N VAL A 33 4.11 0.89 3.35
CA VAL A 33 2.68 0.87 2.99
C VAL A 33 2.14 2.29 2.95
N ILE A 34 1.58 2.68 1.80
CA ILE A 34 1.07 4.02 1.53
C ILE A 34 -0.40 3.92 1.18
N GLY A 35 -1.24 4.74 1.82
CA GLY A 35 -2.67 4.71 1.53
C GLY A 35 -3.44 5.84 2.20
N TYR A 36 -4.73 5.91 1.86
CA TYR A 36 -5.67 6.74 2.57
C TYR A 36 -5.82 6.25 4.01
N THR A 37 -5.88 7.17 4.98
CA THR A 37 -5.97 6.87 6.42
C THR A 37 -6.99 5.79 6.78
N THR A 38 -8.16 5.77 6.13
CA THR A 38 -9.18 4.73 6.39
C THR A 38 -8.76 3.36 5.89
N TYR A 39 -8.12 3.28 4.72
CA TYR A 39 -7.64 2.01 4.15
C TYR A 39 -6.53 1.41 4.99
N ILE A 40 -5.62 2.26 5.51
CA ILE A 40 -4.54 1.84 6.40
C ILE A 40 -5.08 1.20 7.68
N LYS A 41 -6.21 1.69 8.21
CA LYS A 41 -6.86 1.09 9.39
C LYS A 41 -7.39 -0.33 9.11
N LEU A 42 -7.84 -0.60 7.88
CA LEU A 42 -8.39 -1.91 7.50
C LEU A 42 -7.32 -3.00 7.43
N VAL A 43 -6.06 -2.62 7.17
CA VAL A 43 -4.93 -3.56 7.03
C VAL A 43 -3.93 -3.48 8.19
N GLN A 44 -4.29 -2.83 9.29
CA GLN A 44 -3.38 -2.48 10.40
C GLN A 44 -2.62 -3.69 10.97
N ASP A 45 -3.26 -4.87 11.00
CA ASP A 45 -2.69 -6.11 11.53
C ASP A 45 -1.51 -6.63 10.69
N GLN A 46 -1.33 -6.13 9.46
CA GLN A 46 -0.24 -6.49 8.55
C GLN A 46 0.88 -5.44 8.51
N LEU A 47 0.82 -4.38 9.33
CA LEU A 47 1.73 -3.23 9.24
C LEU A 47 2.89 -3.28 10.24
N GLU A 48 2.98 -4.33 11.07
CA GLU A 48 4.06 -4.45 12.05
C GLU A 48 5.44 -4.45 11.36
N GLY A 49 6.34 -3.60 11.86
CA GLY A 49 7.70 -3.47 11.33
C GLY A 49 7.84 -2.73 9.99
N LYS A 50 6.73 -2.23 9.43
CA LYS A 50 6.72 -1.49 8.15
C LYS A 50 6.69 0.02 8.36
N GLU A 51 7.24 0.76 7.41
CA GLU A 51 6.99 2.20 7.32
C GLU A 51 5.57 2.44 6.80
N VAL A 52 4.83 3.35 7.44
CA VAL A 52 3.42 3.60 7.10
C VAL A 52 3.21 5.07 6.78
N VAL A 53 2.89 5.37 5.52
CA VAL A 53 2.55 6.72 5.08
C VAL A 53 1.04 6.84 4.92
N LYS A 54 0.44 7.74 5.71
CA LYS A 54 -1.00 8.02 5.71
C LYS A 54 -1.23 9.39 5.10
N LYS A 55 -2.02 9.46 4.03
CA LYS A 55 -2.48 10.72 3.42
C LYS A 55 -4.00 10.80 3.50
N GLY A 56 -4.55 12.01 3.47
CA GLY A 56 -5.97 12.32 3.50
C GLY A 56 -6.66 12.12 2.14
N MET A 57 -7.94 12.47 2.12
CA MET A 57 -8.71 12.56 0.87
C MET A 57 -8.16 13.71 0.01
N THR A 58 -8.25 13.61 -1.32
CA THR A 58 -7.75 14.60 -2.31
C THR A 58 -6.22 14.70 -2.48
N GLU A 59 -5.47 13.84 -1.79
CA GLU A 59 -4.00 13.75 -1.88
C GLU A 59 -3.55 12.56 -2.75
N GLU A 60 -4.29 12.21 -3.81
CA GLU A 60 -3.94 11.08 -4.70
C GLU A 60 -2.56 11.25 -5.31
N ILE A 61 -2.26 12.45 -5.80
CA ILE A 61 -0.97 12.77 -6.43
C ILE A 61 0.16 12.64 -5.42
N ASP A 62 -0.03 13.15 -4.20
CA ASP A 62 1.00 13.09 -3.16
C ASP A 62 1.32 11.64 -2.74
N ARG A 63 0.30 10.76 -2.69
CA ARG A 63 0.52 9.32 -2.46
C ARG A 63 1.36 8.68 -3.57
N CYS A 64 1.10 9.05 -4.82
CA CYS A 64 1.85 8.54 -5.98
C CYS A 64 3.29 9.04 -5.99
N ILE A 65 3.52 10.32 -5.68
CA ILE A 65 4.85 10.93 -5.58
C ILE A 65 5.66 10.22 -4.49
N GLU A 66 5.10 10.08 -3.29
CA GLU A 66 5.76 9.38 -2.19
C GLU A 66 6.11 7.92 -2.57
N ALA A 67 5.17 7.20 -3.18
CA ALA A 67 5.42 5.83 -3.62
C ALA A 67 6.58 5.73 -4.61
N TYR A 68 6.67 6.70 -5.52
CA TYR A 68 7.77 6.81 -6.47
C TYR A 68 9.10 7.10 -5.79
N GLU A 69 9.15 8.09 -4.90
CA GLU A 69 10.37 8.48 -4.17
C GLU A 69 10.91 7.34 -3.29
N GLN A 70 10.03 6.63 -2.59
CA GLN A 70 10.39 5.48 -1.76
C GLN A 70 10.91 4.31 -2.61
N ALA A 71 10.29 4.03 -3.75
CA ALA A 71 10.77 3.00 -4.67
C ALA A 71 12.13 3.38 -5.32
N GLN A 72 12.39 4.67 -5.58
CA GLN A 72 13.71 5.13 -6.05
C GLN A 72 14.82 4.87 -5.03
N GLN A 73 14.50 4.82 -3.74
CA GLN A 73 15.44 4.43 -2.68
C GLN A 73 15.69 2.91 -2.61
N GLY A 74 15.06 2.12 -3.50
CA GLY A 74 15.23 0.67 -3.56
C GLY A 74 14.23 -0.13 -2.73
N LYS A 75 13.25 0.53 -2.10
CA LYS A 75 12.22 -0.11 -1.27
C LYS A 75 11.13 -0.79 -2.08
N VAL A 76 10.50 -1.80 -1.50
CA VAL A 76 9.24 -2.39 -1.94
C VAL A 76 8.09 -1.61 -1.33
N VAL A 77 7.30 -0.95 -2.16
CA VAL A 77 6.19 -0.08 -1.73
C VAL A 77 4.86 -0.74 -2.08
N ALA A 78 3.95 -0.87 -1.11
CA ALA A 78 2.54 -1.19 -1.36
C ALA A 78 1.71 0.09 -1.31
N LEU A 79 1.23 0.54 -2.48
CA LEU A 79 0.24 1.61 -2.58
C LEU A 79 -1.15 0.96 -2.58
N ILE A 80 -1.91 1.15 -1.50
CA ILE A 80 -3.15 0.40 -1.25
C ILE A 80 -4.41 1.21 -1.57
N SER A 81 -5.42 0.52 -2.07
CA SER A 81 -6.78 1.02 -2.25
C SER A 81 -7.82 -0.05 -1.88
N SER A 82 -8.95 0.36 -1.31
CA SER A 82 -10.11 -0.53 -1.20
C SER A 82 -10.69 -0.81 -2.58
N GLY A 83 -11.28 -1.98 -2.77
CA GLY A 83 -11.80 -2.40 -4.07
C GLY A 83 -10.66 -2.77 -5.02
N ASP A 84 -10.78 -2.31 -6.27
CA ASP A 84 -9.73 -2.38 -7.27
C ASP A 84 -9.02 -1.03 -7.36
N ILE A 85 -7.71 -1.03 -7.55
CA ILE A 85 -6.90 0.20 -7.58
C ILE A 85 -6.91 0.90 -8.94
N GLY A 86 -7.42 0.24 -9.98
CA GLY A 86 -7.59 0.81 -11.32
C GLY A 86 -8.94 1.47 -11.57
N VAL A 87 -9.81 1.55 -10.55
CA VAL A 87 -11.16 2.15 -10.59
C VAL A 87 -11.17 3.43 -9.78
#